data_AF-A0A6D0IF16-F1
#
_entry.id   AF-A0A6D0IF16-F1
#
_cell.length_a   1.000
_cell.length_b   1.000
_cell.length_c   1.000
_cell.angle_alpha   90.00
_cell.angle_beta   90.00
_cell.angle_gamma   90.00
#
_symmetry.space_group_name_H-M   'P 1'
#
loop_
_entity.id
_entity.type
_entity.pdbx_description
1 polymer ?
#
loop_
_entity_poly.entity_id
_entity_poly.type
_entity_poly.pdbx_seq_one_letter_code
_entity_poly.pdbx_strand_id
1 'polypeptide(L)' 'MSLTRLLIRDFRNIETADLALSPGFNFLVGANGSGKTSVLEAIYTLGHGRAFRSLQ' A
#
# COMPACT_ATOMS: atom_id res chain seq x y z
N MET A 1 16.46 3.40 3.23
CA MET A 1 15.49 3.00 4.26
C MET A 1 14.69 1.82 3.75
N SER A 2 14.41 0.81 4.59
CA SER A 2 13.54 -0.32 4.26
C SER A 2 12.21 -0.19 5.01
N LEU A 3 11.10 -0.55 4.36
CA LEU A 3 9.79 -0.62 4.98
C LEU A 3 9.59 -2.04 5.53
N THR A 4 9.48 -2.16 6.85
CA THR A 4 9.35 -3.47 7.55
C THR A 4 7.91 -3.78 7.97
N ARG A 5 7.09 -2.76 8.20
CA ARG A 5 5.67 -2.88 8.54
C ARG A 5 4.88 -1.75 7.91
N LEU A 6 3.71 -2.05 7.37
CA LEU A 6 2.79 -1.08 6.81
C LEU A 6 1.43 -1.19 7.52
N LEU A 7 1.03 -0.09 8.17
CA LEU A 7 -0.30 0.06 8.75
C LEU A 7 -1.15 0.92 7.81
N ILE A 8 -2.31 0.42 7.43
CA ILE A 8 -3.28 1.11 6.58
C ILE A 8 -4.57 1.27 7.36
N ARG A 9 -5.13 2.48 7.36
CA ARG A 9 -6.46 2.79 7.91
C ARG A 9 -7.19 3.72 6.95
N ASP A 10 -8.46 3.40 6.66
CA ASP A 10 -9.38 4.20 5.86
C ASP A 10 -8.77 4.72 4.55
N PHE A 11 -8.02 3.85 3.85
CA PHE A 11 -7.28 4.22 2.64
C PHE A 11 -7.84 3.49 1.42
N ARG A 12 -8.47 4.25 0.51
CA ARG A 12 -9.15 3.72 -0.68
C ARG A 12 -10.21 2.68 -0.27
N ASN A 13 -10.09 1.46 -0.77
CA ASN A 13 -10.98 0.34 -0.48
C ASN A 13 -10.46 -0.56 0.66
N ILE A 14 -9.46 -0.11 1.44
CA ILE A 14 -8.92 -0.83 2.59
C ILE A 14 -9.31 -0.06 3.86
N GLU A 15 -10.21 -0.65 4.65
CA GLU A 15 -10.62 -0.10 5.95
C GLU A 15 -9.47 -0.24 6.97
N THR A 16 -8.92 -1.45 7.12
CA THR A 16 -7.75 -1.70 7.97
C THR A 16 -6.84 -2.76 7.36
N ALA A 17 -5.53 -2.56 7.43
CA ALA A 17 -4.54 -3.61 7.19
C ALA A 17 -3.30 -3.41 8.06
N ASP A 18 -2.73 -4.53 8.53
CA ASP A 18 -1.46 -4.58 9.24
C ASP A 18 -0.56 -5.61 8.56
N LEU A 19 0.41 -5.12 7.80
CA LEU A 19 1.26 -5.94 6.95
C LEU A 19 2.69 -5.93 7.49
N ALA A 20 3.15 -7.09 7.98
CA ALA A 20 4.57 -7.33 8.17
C ALA A 20 5.19 -7.68 6.81
N LEU A 21 6.21 -6.93 6.39
CA LEU A 21 6.84 -7.11 5.08
C LEU A 21 8.11 -7.95 5.21
N SER A 22 8.29 -8.86 4.26
CA SER A 22 9.52 -9.64 4.13
C SER A 22 10.65 -8.73 3.64
N PRO A 23 11.91 -8.98 4.07
CA PRO A 23 13.06 -8.36 3.43
C PRO A 23 13.12 -8.81 1.95
N GLY A 24 13.42 -7.87 1.05
CA GLY A 24 13.51 -8.15 -0.38
C GLY A 24 12.14 -8.07 -1.08
N PHE A 25 11.72 -9.17 -1.71
CA PHE A 25 10.55 -9.19 -2.59
C PHE A 25 9.26 -9.57 -1.85
N ASN A 26 8.22 -8.77 -2.03
CA ASN A 26 6.89 -9.00 -1.49
C ASN A 26 5.90 -9.14 -2.64
N PHE A 27 5.18 -10.27 -2.71
CA PHE A 27 4.23 -10.54 -3.79
C PHE A 27 2.79 -10.37 -3.29
N LEU A 28 2.07 -9.39 -3.84
CA LEU A 28 0.68 -9.10 -3.49
C LEU A 28 -0.26 -9.81 -4.47
N VAL A 29 -1.08 -10.74 -3.98
CA VAL A 29 -1.98 -11.58 -4.79
C VAL A 29 -3.42 -11.50 -4.25
N GLY A 30 -4.40 -11.63 -5.14
CA GLY A 30 -5.82 -11.60 -4.80
C GLY A 30 -6.69 -11.23 -6.00
N ALA A 31 -8.00 -11.32 -5.84
CA ALA A 31 -8.97 -11.00 -6.89
C ALA A 31 -8.87 -9.54 -7.39
N ASN A 32 -9.40 -9.25 -8.58
CA ASN A 32 -9.51 -7.85 -9.02
C ASN A 32 -10.34 -7.03 -8.02
N GLY A 33 -9.95 -5.78 -7.77
CA GLY A 33 -10.60 -4.94 -6.75
C GLY A 33 -10.27 -5.29 -5.29
N SER A 34 -9.39 -6.25 -5.01
CA SER A 34 -9.05 -6.65 -3.63
C SER A 34 -8.12 -5.68 -2.88
N GLY A 35 -7.75 -4.53 -3.47
CA GLY A 35 -6.90 -3.52 -2.82
C GLY A 35 -5.38 -3.66 -3.01
N LYS A 36 -4.89 -4.58 -3.86
CA LYS A 36 -3.44 -4.72 -4.15
C LYS A 36 -2.78 -3.40 -4.59
N THR A 37 -3.40 -2.69 -5.55
CA THR A 37 -2.91 -1.38 -5.98
C THR A 37 -3.03 -0.34 -4.86
N SER A 38 -4.07 -0.40 -4.03
CA SER A 38 -4.22 0.48 -2.86
C SER A 38 -3.09 0.32 -1.85
N VAL A 39 -2.58 -0.90 -1.63
CA VAL A 39 -1.38 -1.14 -0.82
C VAL A 39 -0.15 -0.43 -1.42
N LEU A 40 0.05 -0.54 -2.73
CA LEU A 40 1.15 0.16 -3.41
C LEU A 40 0.99 1.70 -3.36
N GLU A 41 -0.23 2.21 -3.50
CA GLU A 41 -0.52 3.64 -3.36
C GLU A 41 -0.27 4.13 -1.92
N ALA A 42 -0.57 3.31 -0.90
CA ALA A 42 -0.28 3.63 0.50
C ALA A 42 1.24 3.74 0.75
N ILE A 43 2.03 2.82 0.21
CA ILE A 43 3.51 2.87 0.28
C ILE A 43 4.04 4.15 -0.41
N TYR A 44 3.52 4.47 -1.60
CA TYR A 44 3.92 5.69 -2.31
C TYR A 44 3.58 6.95 -1.52
N THR A 45 2.35 7.02 -0.99
CA THR A 45 1.86 8.16 -0.21
C THR A 45 2.66 8.35 1.07
N LEU A 46 3.02 7.26 1.75
CA LEU A 46 3.90 7.29 2.92
C LEU A 46 5.26 7.92 2.60
N GLY A 47 5.84 7.62 1.43
CA GLY A 47 7.14 8.15 1.01
C GLY A 47 7.09 9.57 0.43
N HIS A 48 5.98 9.99 -0.17
CA HIS A 48 5.89 11.22 -0.97
C HIS A 48 4.89 12.26 -0.44
N GLY A 49 4.03 11.91 0.53
CA GLY A 49 3.01 12.80 1.08
C GLY A 49 1.88 13.17 0.12
N ARG A 50 1.78 12.52 -1.04
CA ARG A 50 0.75 12.79 -2.06
C ARG A 50 0.24 11.51 -2.69
N ALA A 51 -0.95 11.60 -3.28
CA ALA A 51 -1.55 10.47 -3.99
C ALA A 51 -0.68 10.02 -5.17
N PHE A 52 -0.70 8.71 -5.43
CA PHE A 52 0.02 8.08 -6.54
C PHE A 52 -0.40 8.62 -7.92
N ARG A 53 -1.70 8.94 -8.05
CA ARG A 53 -2.26 9.53 -9.25
C ARG A 53 -2.27 11.04 -9.10
N SER A 54 -1.37 11.73 -9.80
CA SER A 54 -1.61 13.14 -10.13
C SER A 54 -2.78 13.17 -11.09
N LEU A 55 -3.81 13.98 -10.80
CA LEU A 55 -4.63 14.50 -11.88
C LEU A 55 -3.68 15.29 -12.78
N GLN A 56 -3.60 14.92 -14.06
CA GLN A 56 -3.14 15.85 -15.08
C GLN A 56 -4.29 16.80 -15.41
#